data_AF-A0A8C5VFK8-F1
#
_entry.id   AF-A0A8C5VFK8-F1
#
_cell.length_a   1.000
_cell.length_b   1.000
_cell.length_c   1.000
_cell.angle_alpha   90.00
_cell.angle_beta   90.00
_cell.angle_gamma   90.00
#
_symmetry.space_group_name_H-M   'P 1'
#
loop_
_entity.id
_entity.type
_entity.pdbx_description
1 polymer ?
#
loop_
_entity_poly.entity_id
_entity_poly.type
_entity_poly.pdbx_seq_one_letter_code
_entity_poly.pdbx_strand_id
1 'polypeptide(L)'
;MAESADKLYRVEYAKSGRASCKKCSESIPKDSLRMAIMVQSPMFDGKVPHWYHFSCFWKVGHSIRHPDVEVDGFSELRWDDQQKVKKTAEAGGVTGVYELGRQGVFGPCLQGFRGRAKKKPPTMVQMLFQQHLIDSALSVA
;
A
#
# COMPACT_ATOMS: atom_id res chain seq x y z
N MET A 1 -22.44 1.28 -7.38
CA MET A 1 -21.44 2.20 -6.80
C MET A 1 -21.61 2.32 -5.28
N ALA A 2 -21.94 1.22 -4.59
CA ALA A 2 -22.24 1.23 -3.16
C ALA A 2 -21.68 -0.05 -2.56
N GLU A 3 -20.56 0.04 -1.82
CA GLU A 3 -20.11 -0.93 -0.79
C GLU A 3 -18.74 -0.57 -0.18
N SER A 4 -18.10 0.51 -0.63
CA SER A 4 -16.82 0.98 -0.09
C SER A 4 -16.91 1.95 1.10
N ALA A 5 -18.09 2.52 1.38
CA ALA A 5 -18.24 3.68 2.27
C ALA A 5 -18.31 3.35 3.78
N ASP A 6 -18.37 2.06 4.14
CA ASP A 6 -18.45 1.67 5.55
C ASP A 6 -17.13 1.21 6.17
N LYS A 7 -16.06 1.13 5.37
CA LYS A 7 -14.74 0.74 5.85
C LYS A 7 -14.05 1.92 6.53
N LEU A 8 -13.41 1.65 7.67
CA LEU A 8 -12.74 2.67 8.48
C LEU A 8 -11.47 3.19 7.80
N TYR A 9 -10.79 2.32 7.06
CA TYR A 9 -9.55 2.65 6.38
C TYR A 9 -9.69 2.45 4.88
N ARG A 10 -8.89 3.20 4.11
CA ARG A 10 -8.79 3.07 2.66
C ARG A 10 -7.33 3.14 2.23
N VAL A 11 -6.93 2.31 1.29
CA VAL A 11 -5.58 2.33 0.71
C VAL A 11 -5.68 2.46 -0.80
N GLU A 12 -4.88 3.34 -1.37
CA GLU A 12 -4.80 3.51 -2.82
C GLU A 12 -3.45 4.07 -3.25
N TYR A 13 -3.12 3.89 -4.52
CA TYR A 13 -2.07 4.66 -5.16
C TYR A 13 -2.58 6.08 -5.45
N ALA A 14 -1.74 7.07 -5.18
CA ALA A 14 -2.10 8.46 -5.37
C ALA A 14 -2.32 8.81 -6.85
N LYS A 15 -3.59 8.99 -7.26
CA LYS A 15 -3.94 9.42 -8.63
C LYS A 15 -3.45 10.83 -8.97
N SER A 16 -3.34 11.69 -7.96
CA SER A 16 -2.78 13.04 -8.08
C SER A 16 -2.08 13.44 -6.80
N GLY A 17 -1.10 14.35 -6.92
CA GLY A 17 -0.34 14.89 -5.80
C GLY A 17 -0.99 16.09 -5.09
N ARG A 18 -2.32 16.23 -5.18
CA ARG A 18 -3.05 17.33 -4.51
C ARG A 18 -3.40 17.04 -3.05
N ALA A 19 -3.27 15.78 -2.62
CA ALA A 19 -3.57 15.40 -1.24
C ALA A 19 -2.39 15.75 -0.34
N SER A 20 -2.65 16.44 0.76
CA SER A 20 -1.68 16.74 1.81
C SER A 20 -1.82 15.75 2.97
N CYS A 21 -0.70 15.24 3.49
CA CYS A 21 -0.72 14.38 4.67
C CYS A 21 -1.05 15.18 5.93
N LYS A 22 -2.02 14.72 6.74
CA LYS A 22 -2.41 15.42 7.98
C LYS A 22 -1.40 15.33 9.14
N LYS A 23 -0.40 14.43 9.07
CA LYS A 23 0.62 14.27 10.12
C LYS A 23 1.86 15.13 9.90
N CYS A 24 2.39 15.15 8.68
CA CYS A 24 3.60 15.90 8.33
C CYS A 24 3.31 17.19 7.55
N SER A 25 2.06 17.42 7.14
CA SER A 25 1.64 18.58 6.34
C SER A 25 2.30 18.66 4.95
N GLU A 26 3.03 17.63 4.53
CA GLU A 26 3.65 17.55 3.22
C GLU A 26 2.68 17.02 2.15
N SER A 27 2.90 17.41 0.90
CA SER A 27 2.14 16.93 -0.25
C SER A 27 2.51 15.47 -0.58
N ILE A 28 1.51 14.63 -0.79
CA ILE A 28 1.71 13.22 -1.16
C ILE A 28 2.07 13.15 -2.65
N PRO A 29 3.20 12.54 -3.04
CA PRO A 29 3.57 12.45 -4.45
C PRO A 29 2.60 11.56 -5.24
N LYS A 30 2.42 11.85 -6.54
CA LYS A 30 1.65 10.99 -7.45
C LYS A 30 2.27 9.58 -7.51
N ASP A 31 1.44 8.58 -7.73
CA ASP A 31 1.82 7.16 -7.83
C ASP A 31 2.43 6.54 -6.55
N SER A 32 2.44 7.28 -5.43
CA SER A 32 2.86 6.75 -4.13
C SER A 32 1.73 6.06 -3.38
N LEU A 33 2.08 5.06 -2.56
CA LEU A 33 1.14 4.36 -1.69
C LEU A 33 0.71 5.29 -0.54
N ARG A 34 -0.59 5.56 -0.46
CA ARG A 34 -1.17 6.38 0.61
C ARG A 34 -2.33 5.67 1.28
N MET A 35 -2.54 5.99 2.55
CA MET A 35 -3.61 5.45 3.36
C MET A 35 -4.52 6.58 3.81
N ALA A 36 -5.82 6.33 3.84
CA ALA A 36 -6.83 7.23 4.35
C ALA A 36 -7.59 6.62 5.51
N ILE A 37 -8.06 7.49 6.39
CA ILE A 37 -8.98 7.16 7.47
C ILE A 37 -10.29 7.86 7.16
N MET A 38 -11.39 7.12 7.15
CA MET A 38 -12.71 7.70 7.03
C MET A 38 -13.13 8.25 8.39
N VAL A 39 -13.15 9.58 8.50
CA VAL A 39 -13.57 10.28 9.73
C VAL A 39 -14.87 11.02 9.43
N GLN A 40 -15.81 11.00 10.36
CA GLN A 40 -17.03 11.81 10.25
C GLN A 40 -16.67 13.28 10.47
N SER A 41 -17.07 14.14 9.54
CA SER A 41 -16.86 15.59 9.69
C SER A 41 -17.91 16.16 10.63
N PRO A 42 -17.55 17.04 11.59
CA PRO A 42 -18.53 17.74 12.42
C PRO A 42 -19.34 18.79 11.64
N MET A 43 -18.87 19.20 10.44
CA MET A 43 -19.49 20.22 9.60
C MET A 43 -20.37 19.66 8.48
N PHE A 44 -20.20 18.39 8.11
CA PHE A 44 -20.87 17.79 6.96
C PHE A 44 -21.34 16.39 7.33
N ASP A 45 -22.57 16.03 6.95
CA ASP A 45 -23.16 14.72 7.20
C ASP A 45 -22.61 13.65 6.23
N GLY A 46 -21.28 13.50 6.25
CA GLY A 46 -20.55 12.59 5.39
C GLY A 46 -19.17 12.25 5.94
N LYS A 47 -18.71 11.04 5.62
CA LYS A 47 -17.37 10.57 5.98
C LYS A 47 -16.34 11.20 5.03
N VAL A 48 -15.35 11.89 5.60
CA VAL A 48 -14.28 12.53 4.85
C VAL A 48 -13.00 11.71 5.02
N PRO A 49 -12.32 11.32 3.92
CA PRO A 49 -11.06 10.60 4.00
C PRO A 49 -9.90 11.53 4.39
N HIS A 50 -9.26 11.26 5.51
CA HIS A 50 -8.02 11.90 5.93
C HIS A 50 -6.81 11.14 5.37
N TRP A 51 -6.13 11.73 4.40
CA TRP A 51 -4.96 11.12 3.75
C TRP A 51 -3.69 11.22 4.57
N TYR A 52 -2.91 10.14 4.55
CA TYR A 52 -1.60 10.01 5.17
C TYR A 52 -0.63 9.29 4.24
N HIS A 53 0.66 9.59 4.41
CA HIS A 53 1.70 8.74 3.84
C HIS A 53 1.75 7.39 4.56
N PHE A 54 2.25 6.35 3.88
CA PHE A 54 2.37 5.00 4.44
C PHE A 54 3.10 4.94 5.78
N SER A 55 4.25 5.62 5.94
CA SER A 55 4.97 5.66 7.23
C SER A 55 4.28 6.54 8.27
N CYS A 56 3.65 7.64 7.84
CA CYS A 56 2.97 8.56 8.74
C CYS A 56 1.75 7.93 9.39
N PHE A 57 1.06 7.03 8.69
CA PHE A 57 -0.12 6.33 9.19
C PHE A 57 0.16 5.58 10.50
N TRP A 58 1.26 4.82 10.55
CA TRP A 58 1.64 4.04 11.73
C TRP A 58 2.08 4.90 12.92
N LYS A 59 2.62 6.10 12.66
CA LYS A 59 3.01 7.06 13.71
C LYS A 59 1.82 7.69 14.44
N VAL A 60 0.60 7.52 13.93
CA VAL A 60 -0.61 7.99 14.61
C VAL A 60 -1.12 6.95 15.62
N GLY A 61 -0.57 5.73 15.61
CA GLY A 61 -0.94 4.67 16.56
C GLY A 61 -2.16 3.85 16.14
N HIS A 62 -2.50 3.85 14.84
CA HIS A 62 -3.57 3.00 14.33
C HIS A 62 -3.08 1.54 14.25
N SER A 63 -3.72 0.67 15.02
CA SER A 63 -3.54 -0.77 14.94
C SER A 63 -4.59 -1.37 14.02
N ILE A 64 -4.16 -1.84 12.85
CA ILE A 64 -5.00 -2.61 11.94
C ILE A 64 -4.77 -4.08 12.27
N ARG A 65 -5.83 -4.83 12.58
CA ARG A 65 -5.72 -6.27 12.87
C ARG A 65 -5.86 -7.09 11.59
N HIS A 66 -6.82 -6.73 10.75
CA HIS A 66 -7.15 -7.41 9.50
C HIS A 66 -7.14 -6.43 8.33
N PRO A 67 -5.97 -6.21 7.69
CA PRO A 67 -5.84 -5.24 6.61
C PRO A 67 -6.64 -5.60 5.36
N ASP A 68 -7.08 -6.84 5.20
CA ASP A 68 -7.91 -7.32 4.10
C ASP A 68 -9.41 -6.96 4.25
N VAL A 69 -9.92 -6.86 5.47
CA VAL A 69 -11.34 -6.55 5.74
C VAL A 69 -11.54 -5.09 6.10
N GLU A 70 -10.65 -4.53 6.93
CA GLU A 70 -10.80 -3.18 7.47
C GLU A 70 -10.37 -2.09 6.48
N VAL A 71 -9.56 -2.43 5.49
CA VAL A 71 -8.97 -1.48 4.53
C VAL A 71 -9.60 -1.65 3.15
N ASP A 72 -10.30 -0.62 2.71
CA ASP A 72 -10.84 -0.53 1.35
C ASP A 72 -9.72 -0.37 0.32
N GLY A 73 -9.84 -1.04 -0.83
CA GLY A 73 -8.83 -0.97 -1.90
C GLY A 73 -7.61 -1.87 -1.70
N PHE A 74 -7.60 -2.73 -0.68
CA PHE A 74 -6.50 -3.68 -0.46
C PHE A 74 -6.33 -4.65 -1.64
N SER A 75 -7.43 -5.12 -2.24
CA SER A 75 -7.43 -6.05 -3.37
C SER A 75 -6.90 -5.43 -4.67
N GLU A 76 -6.95 -4.12 -4.82
CA GLU A 76 -6.47 -3.39 -6.01
C GLU A 76 -4.95 -3.15 -5.98
N LEU A 77 -4.32 -3.34 -4.82
CA LEU A 77 -2.87 -3.20 -4.66
C LEU A 77 -2.11 -4.35 -5.31
N ARG A 78 -0.85 -4.10 -5.66
CA ARG A 78 0.07 -5.16 -6.05
C ARG A 78 0.32 -6.12 -4.89
N TRP A 79 0.50 -7.40 -5.20
CA TRP A 79 0.78 -8.44 -4.21
C TRP A 79 1.98 -8.10 -3.30
N ASP A 80 3.04 -7.48 -3.84
CA ASP A 80 4.20 -7.04 -3.06
C ASP A 80 3.82 -5.99 -1.99
N ASP A 81 2.98 -5.01 -2.37
CA ASP A 81 2.50 -3.98 -1.45
C ASP A 81 1.47 -4.53 -0.46
N GLN A 82 0.66 -5.52 -0.85
CA GLN A 82 -0.24 -6.22 0.06
C GLN A 82 0.54 -6.92 1.19
N GLN A 83 1.63 -7.62 0.85
CA GLN A 83 2.51 -8.25 1.85
C GLN A 83 3.19 -7.21 2.73
N LYS A 84 3.62 -6.09 2.16
CA LYS A 84 4.20 -4.97 2.92
C LYS A 84 3.22 -4.39 3.94
N VAL A 85 1.96 -4.17 3.56
CA VAL A 85 0.92 -3.68 4.46
C VAL A 85 0.65 -4.70 5.58
N LYS A 86 0.51 -5.99 5.25
CA LYS A 86 0.32 -7.07 6.25
C LYS A 86 1.45 -7.11 7.27
N LYS A 87 2.70 -7.19 6.78
CA LYS A 87 3.89 -7.20 7.65
C LYS A 87 3.99 -5.96 8.52
N THR A 88 3.61 -4.79 8.00
CA THR A 88 3.68 -3.54 8.77
C THR A 88 2.56 -3.44 9.80
N ALA A 89 1.37 -3.96 9.50
CA ALA A 89 0.25 -4.05 10.44
C ALA A 89 0.61 -4.96 11.63
N GLU A 90 1.22 -6.11 11.36
CA GLU A 90 1.71 -7.03 12.40
C GLU A 90 2.85 -6.44 13.23
N ALA A 91 3.78 -5.72 12.57
CA ALA A 91 4.92 -5.09 13.24
C ALA A 91 4.58 -3.85 14.06
N GLY A 92 3.36 -3.29 13.94
CA GLY A 92 2.97 -2.06 14.62
C GLY A 92 3.66 -0.79 14.10
N GLY A 93 4.27 -0.85 12.91
CA GLY A 93 4.80 0.31 12.21
C GLY A 93 6.14 0.09 11.50
N VAL A 94 6.34 0.82 10.38
CA VAL A 94 7.63 0.88 9.67
C VAL A 94 8.18 2.30 9.75
N THR A 95 9.31 2.47 10.42
CA THR A 95 10.14 3.68 10.31
C THR A 95 11.23 3.43 9.28
N GLY A 96 10.82 3.32 8.02
CA GLY A 96 11.72 3.26 6.89
C GLY A 96 11.56 4.52 6.05
N VAL A 97 12.53 5.41 6.14
CA VAL A 97 12.75 6.57 5.26
C VAL A 97 12.49 6.17 3.80
N TYR A 98 11.45 6.74 3.19
CA TYR A 98 11.41 6.94 1.74
C TYR A 98 11.67 8.42 1.51
N GLU A 99 12.95 8.76 1.37
CA GLU A 99 13.35 10.03 0.77
C GLU A 99 12.92 10.00 -0.69
N LEU A 100 11.83 10.68 -1.04
CA LEU A 100 11.54 11.02 -2.43
C LEU A 100 10.88 12.39 -2.50
N GLY A 101 11.71 13.37 -2.85
CA GLY A 101 11.29 14.39 -3.80
C GLY A 101 10.87 15.73 -3.19
N ARG A 102 11.85 16.43 -2.60
CA ARG A 102 11.88 17.90 -2.64
C ARG A 102 11.79 18.33 -4.11
N GLN A 103 10.68 18.92 -4.55
CA GLN A 103 10.61 19.95 -5.60
C GLN A 103 9.15 20.33 -5.89
N GLY A 104 8.74 21.48 -5.36
CA GLY A 104 7.86 22.35 -6.13
C GLY A 104 8.66 22.93 -7.29
N VAL A 105 8.11 22.83 -8.50
CA VAL A 105 7.89 23.92 -9.49
C VAL A 105 7.43 23.28 -10.80
N PHE A 106 6.53 23.99 -11.49
CA PHE A 106 6.13 23.97 -12.91
C PHE A 106 6.82 22.98 -13.88
N GLY A 107 6.02 22.37 -14.78
CA GLY A 107 6.45 21.43 -15.83
C GLY A 107 7.35 22.03 -16.93
N PRO A 108 7.44 21.47 -18.16
CA PRO A 108 6.83 20.28 -18.75
C PRO A 108 7.86 19.30 -19.40
N CYS A 109 7.35 18.30 -20.13
CA CYS A 109 7.96 17.67 -21.32
C CYS A 109 9.22 16.76 -21.20
N LEU A 110 8.94 15.44 -21.32
CA LEU A 110 9.67 14.41 -22.07
C LEU A 110 11.07 13.90 -21.66
N GLN A 111 11.26 12.61 -22.01
CA GLN A 111 12.47 11.76 -22.03
C GLN A 111 12.92 11.25 -20.65
N GLY A 112 13.32 10.00 -20.47
CA GLY A 112 13.60 8.89 -21.37
C GLY A 112 14.63 7.99 -20.67
N PHE A 113 14.55 6.69 -20.93
CA PHE A 113 15.61 5.69 -20.74
C PHE A 113 15.87 5.01 -19.37
N ARG A 114 16.00 3.68 -19.55
CA ARG A 114 16.77 2.65 -18.83
C ARG A 114 16.05 1.93 -17.69
N GLY A 115 15.81 0.65 -17.98
CA GLY A 115 15.04 -0.26 -17.15
C GLY A 115 15.81 -0.91 -16.01
N ARG A 116 15.06 -1.73 -15.27
CA ARG A 116 15.59 -2.81 -14.46
C ARG A 116 14.61 -3.96 -14.47
N ALA A 117 15.04 -5.06 -15.08
CA ALA A 117 14.36 -6.35 -15.03
C ALA A 117 14.11 -6.73 -13.56
N LYS A 118 12.85 -6.75 -13.16
CA LYS A 118 12.42 -7.39 -11.90
C LYS A 118 12.27 -8.87 -12.21
N LYS A 119 13.21 -9.68 -11.72
CA LYS A 119 13.07 -11.14 -11.66
C LYS A 119 11.73 -11.45 -10.98
N LYS A 120 10.81 -12.10 -11.70
CA LYS A 120 9.54 -12.56 -11.14
C LYS A 120 9.86 -13.62 -10.07
N PRO A 121 9.40 -13.49 -8.82
CA PRO A 121 9.44 -14.60 -7.89
C PRO A 121 8.50 -15.70 -8.41
N PRO A 122 8.90 -16.98 -8.34
CA PRO A 122 8.10 -18.08 -8.88
C PRO A 122 6.75 -18.13 -8.18
N THR A 123 5.69 -18.22 -8.98
CA THR A 123 4.32 -18.40 -8.52
C THR A 123 4.19 -19.71 -7.74
N MET A 124 3.34 -19.73 -6.71
CA MET A 124 3.15 -20.84 -5.76
C MET A 124 2.89 -22.21 -6.45
N VAL A 125 2.30 -22.23 -7.65
CA VAL A 125 2.09 -23.43 -8.48
C VAL A 125 3.42 -24.13 -8.82
N GLN A 126 4.50 -23.38 -8.98
CA GLN A 126 5.81 -23.90 -9.35
C GLN A 126 6.57 -24.47 -8.14
N MET A 127 6.24 -24.03 -6.91
CA MET A 127 6.80 -24.60 -5.68
C MET A 127 6.13 -25.93 -5.30
N LEU A 128 4.83 -26.08 -5.59
CA LEU A 128 4.10 -27.33 -5.36
C LEU A 128 4.59 -28.47 -6.27
N PHE A 129 4.98 -28.17 -7.52
CA PHE A 129 5.52 -29.17 -8.44
C PHE A 129 6.90 -29.70 -8.00
N GLN A 130 7.72 -28.86 -7.37
CA GLN A 130 9.03 -29.28 -6.85
C GLN A 130 8.88 -30.18 -5.62
N GLN A 131 7.89 -29.94 -4.76
CA GLN A 131 7.64 -30.77 -3.57
C GLN A 131 7.23 -32.20 -3.92
N HIS A 132 6.43 -32.37 -4.98
CA HIS A 132 5.94 -33.69 -5.41
C HIS A 132 7.05 -34.60 -5.98
N LEU A 133 8.11 -34.00 -6.56
CA LEU A 133 9.28 -34.74 -7.06
C LEU A 133 10.17 -35.26 -5.92
N ILE A 134 10.21 -34.56 -4.78
CA ILE A 134 11.02 -34.97 -3.61
C ILE A 134 10.34 -36.15 -2.89
N ASP A 135 9.01 -36.12 -2.78
CA ASP A 135 8.23 -37.21 -2.15
C ASP A 135 8.32 -38.53 -2.94
N SER A 136 8.36 -38.43 -4.27
CA SER A 136 8.47 -39.60 -5.16
C SER A 136 9.85 -40.29 -5.09
N ALA A 137 10.91 -39.57 -4.68
CA ALA A 137 12.26 -40.12 -4.59
C ALA A 137 12.55 -40.86 -3.28
N LEU A 138 11.80 -40.58 -2.20
CA LEU A 138 11.91 -41.33 -0.94
C LEU A 138 11.17 -42.67 -0.97
N SER A 139 10.24 -42.89 -1.91
CA SER A 139 9.41 -44.10 -1.94
C SER A 139 10.04 -45.28 -2.71
N VAL A 140 11.25 -45.12 -3.29
CA VAL A 140 11.93 -46.17 -4.09
C VAL A 140 13.28 -46.63 -3.49
N ALA A 141 13.53 -46.30 -2.22
CA ALA A 141 14.68 -46.81 -1.44
C ALA A 141 14.22 -47.75 -0.32
#